data_AF-A0A8H2WDG2-F1
#
_entry.id   AF-A0A8H2WDG2-F1
#
_cell.length_a   1.000
_cell.length_b   1.000
_cell.length_c   1.000
_cell.angle_alpha   90.00
_cell.angle_beta   90.00
_cell.angle_gamma   90.00
#
_symmetry.space_group_name_H-M   'P 1'
#
loop_
_entity.id
_entity.type
_entity.pdbx_description
1 polymer ?
#
loop_
_entity_poly.entity_id
_entity_poly.type
_entity_poly.pdbx_seq_one_letter_code
_entity_poly.pdbx_strand_id
1 'polypeptide(L)'
;MSLGPLKRNMHIALNYRCLGGLGSGAVEADDSRMAVAFYSLAAMDLYGVVASKSTEEDRKEWIQWIWAQYTQTSDGAGFRGGDSLVLPKPNVSFFKPEAPTQALPSLIMTYTALLSLAILRDDFSKLDKPALLRFVASCQNTDGSFSSVPHDTVGDLRVVYTAFVICYLLNDWTSIDAPAAISFINQCRSYEGGYGQSSGEEAHGGTTYCALASLYLCPLVDGTGLTNRSKKTTISFWCGASLKILEASEVPPTKLQLDDVSYKLKEMLGSVGRSPTQLSPKATSSDMRFLAGLLTLATLASSVVAHGIVTQPPTRTLGNAMIAACGEGAVSAQKSNVKGPIESQIAKIDSNYKPAQCNLFLCRGQQFADNKDKVQTYKTGQVVNIVLDIENHHPVGYANVSVIDTATNKIVGKPLIAWDPYFTGYPYPKDQENFNVTIPELSGKCKTAGECVLQYHWFSRTDKQTYQNCVDFVV
;
A
#
# COMPACT_ATOMS: atom_id res chain seq x y z
N MET A 1 16.20 -10.08 12.94
CA MET A 1 14.99 -9.98 13.81
C MET A 1 14.06 -11.16 13.51
N SER A 2 13.55 -11.87 14.53
CA SER A 2 12.44 -12.82 14.33
C SER A 2 11.16 -12.01 14.18
N LEU A 3 10.44 -12.17 13.07
CA LEU A 3 9.08 -11.65 12.96
C LEU A 3 8.24 -12.26 14.10
N GLY A 4 7.43 -11.42 14.77
CA GLY A 4 6.52 -11.88 15.81
C GLY A 4 5.44 -12.83 15.26
N PRO A 5 4.70 -13.53 16.14
CA PRO A 5 3.65 -14.45 15.70
C PRO A 5 2.52 -13.70 14.98
N LEU A 6 2.12 -14.22 13.81
CA LEU A 6 1.02 -13.68 13.00
C LEU A 6 -0.27 -13.59 13.82
N LYS A 7 -0.82 -12.38 13.97
CA LYS A 7 -2.06 -12.15 14.72
C LYS A 7 -3.29 -12.46 13.87
N ARG A 8 -3.44 -13.74 13.48
CA ARG A 8 -4.44 -14.24 12.51
C ARG A 8 -5.85 -13.66 12.73
N ASN A 9 -6.39 -13.75 13.95
CA ASN A 9 -7.76 -13.29 14.23
C ASN A 9 -7.94 -11.78 14.06
N MET A 10 -6.90 -10.98 14.34
CA MET A 10 -6.94 -9.53 14.14
C MET A 10 -6.94 -9.19 12.65
N HIS A 11 -6.13 -9.88 11.85
CA HIS A 11 -6.15 -9.70 10.39
C HIS A 11 -7.50 -10.10 9.79
N ILE A 12 -8.10 -11.22 10.23
CA ILE A 12 -9.44 -11.61 9.78
C ILE A 12 -10.48 -10.54 10.12
N ALA A 13 -10.47 -10.02 11.35
CA ALA A 13 -11.41 -8.98 11.77
C ALA A 13 -11.23 -7.67 10.99
N LEU A 14 -9.99 -7.29 10.68
CA LEU A 14 -9.69 -6.11 9.87
C LEU A 14 -10.23 -6.26 8.44
N ASN A 15 -9.94 -7.39 7.77
CA ASN A 15 -10.40 -7.63 6.41
C ASN A 15 -11.94 -7.70 6.34
N TYR A 16 -12.58 -8.34 7.31
CA TYR A 16 -14.04 -8.31 7.40
C TYR A 16 -14.59 -6.89 7.54
N ARG A 17 -13.98 -6.06 8.39
CA ARG A 17 -14.38 -4.67 8.56
C ARG A 17 -14.23 -3.86 7.27
N CYS A 18 -13.14 -4.05 6.52
CA CYS A 18 -12.93 -3.39 5.23
C CYS A 18 -14.02 -3.72 4.21
N LEU A 19 -14.60 -4.93 4.28
CA LEU A 19 -15.75 -5.32 3.44
C LEU A 19 -17.07 -4.66 3.87
N GLY A 20 -17.19 -4.25 5.14
CA GLY A 20 -18.32 -3.47 5.64
C GLY A 20 -18.23 -1.97 5.35
N GLY A 21 -17.11 -1.49 4.79
CA GLY A 21 -16.89 -0.10 4.44
C GLY A 21 -15.69 0.53 5.16
N LEU A 22 -15.17 1.59 4.55
CA LEU A 22 -14.04 2.36 5.09
C LEU A 22 -14.53 3.69 5.65
N GLY A 23 -13.81 4.21 6.65
CA GLY A 23 -14.07 5.55 7.16
C GLY A 23 -13.64 6.63 6.16
N SER A 24 -14.04 7.88 6.39
CA SER A 24 -13.71 9.03 5.54
C SER A 24 -12.22 9.26 5.32
N GLY A 25 -11.36 8.78 6.23
CA GLY A 25 -9.90 8.82 6.08
C GLY A 25 -9.34 7.97 4.92
N ALA A 26 -10.16 7.16 4.25
CA ALA A 26 -9.77 6.36 3.10
C ALA A 26 -10.35 6.89 1.77
N VAL A 27 -10.70 8.17 1.71
CA VAL A 27 -11.25 8.81 0.50
C VAL A 27 -10.33 8.71 -0.72
N GLU A 28 -9.01 8.61 -0.50
CA GLU A 28 -8.03 8.42 -1.58
C GLU A 28 -8.18 7.06 -2.28
N ALA A 29 -8.80 6.07 -1.63
CA ALA A 29 -9.07 4.76 -2.20
C ALA A 29 -10.49 4.65 -2.79
N ASP A 30 -11.22 5.75 -2.89
CA ASP A 30 -12.64 5.71 -3.28
C ASP A 30 -12.85 5.29 -4.75
N ASP A 31 -11.90 5.65 -5.61
CA ASP A 31 -11.83 5.21 -7.02
C ASP A 31 -11.37 3.75 -7.18
N SER A 32 -10.97 3.09 -6.11
CA SER A 32 -10.32 1.78 -6.08
C SER A 32 -10.88 0.87 -4.96
N ARG A 33 -12.10 1.15 -4.48
CA ARG A 33 -12.81 0.34 -3.48
C ARG A 33 -12.95 -1.13 -3.88
N MET A 34 -13.08 -1.42 -5.17
CA MET A 34 -13.07 -2.78 -5.71
C MET A 34 -11.77 -3.52 -5.38
N ALA A 35 -10.63 -2.84 -5.48
CA ALA A 35 -9.34 -3.42 -5.09
C ALA A 35 -9.27 -3.70 -3.59
N VAL A 36 -9.80 -2.80 -2.75
CA VAL A 36 -9.87 -3.02 -1.29
C VAL A 36 -10.74 -4.25 -0.97
N ALA A 37 -11.89 -4.38 -1.63
CA ALA A 37 -12.77 -5.54 -1.47
C ALA A 37 -12.03 -6.83 -1.87
N PHE A 38 -11.33 -6.82 -3.00
CA PHE A 38 -10.52 -7.95 -3.45
C PHE A 38 -9.44 -8.34 -2.44
N TYR A 39 -8.60 -7.40 -1.98
CA TYR A 39 -7.56 -7.74 -1.01
C TYR A 39 -8.13 -8.31 0.29
N SER A 40 -9.26 -7.74 0.73
CA SER A 40 -9.93 -8.19 1.96
C SER A 40 -10.48 -9.61 1.82
N LEU A 41 -11.19 -9.89 0.72
CA LEU A 41 -11.72 -11.22 0.41
C LEU A 41 -10.61 -12.23 0.21
N ALA A 42 -9.59 -11.88 -0.56
CA ALA A 42 -8.51 -12.79 -0.89
C ALA A 42 -7.65 -13.10 0.33
N ALA A 43 -7.43 -12.15 1.24
CA ALA A 43 -6.80 -12.41 2.54
C ALA A 43 -7.66 -13.34 3.43
N MET A 44 -8.98 -13.19 3.42
CA MET A 44 -9.87 -14.10 4.15
C MET A 44 -9.91 -15.50 3.52
N ASP A 45 -9.83 -15.61 2.19
CA ASP A 45 -9.81 -16.88 1.44
C ASP A 45 -8.50 -17.63 1.67
N LEU A 46 -7.39 -16.89 1.73
CA LEU A 46 -6.08 -17.36 2.18
C LEU A 46 -6.12 -18.06 3.54
N TYR A 47 -6.88 -17.51 4.49
CA TYR A 47 -7.06 -18.13 5.80
C TYR A 47 -8.09 -19.27 5.79
N GLY A 48 -8.79 -19.48 4.67
CA GLY A 48 -9.87 -20.43 4.49
C GLY A 48 -11.11 -20.08 5.31
N VAL A 49 -11.36 -18.80 5.59
CA VAL A 49 -12.38 -18.38 6.55
C VAL A 49 -13.56 -17.62 5.97
N VAL A 50 -13.57 -17.29 4.67
CA VAL A 50 -14.65 -16.49 4.03
C VAL A 50 -16.03 -16.98 4.46
N ALA A 51 -16.35 -18.26 4.24
CA ALA A 51 -17.66 -18.81 4.59
C ALA A 51 -17.91 -18.90 6.11
N SER A 52 -16.89 -19.17 6.91
CA SER A 52 -17.01 -19.38 8.37
C SER A 52 -17.06 -18.08 9.19
N LYS A 53 -16.65 -16.95 8.58
CA LYS A 53 -16.54 -15.65 9.24
C LYS A 53 -17.49 -14.61 8.68
N SER A 54 -18.28 -14.94 7.67
CA SER A 54 -19.39 -14.12 7.18
C SER A 54 -20.69 -14.91 7.12
N THR A 55 -21.81 -14.19 7.13
CA THR A 55 -23.14 -14.75 6.87
C THR A 55 -23.37 -14.95 5.37
N GLU A 56 -24.43 -15.69 5.02
CA GLU A 56 -24.84 -15.78 3.60
C GLU A 56 -25.32 -14.43 3.07
N GLU A 57 -25.97 -13.64 3.93
CA GLU A 57 -26.47 -12.30 3.65
C GLU A 57 -25.31 -11.36 3.32
N ASP A 58 -24.26 -11.31 4.14
CA ASP A 58 -23.06 -10.51 3.85
C ASP A 58 -22.49 -10.84 2.47
N ARG A 59 -22.34 -12.13 2.15
CA ARG A 59 -21.80 -12.56 0.86
C ARG A 59 -22.70 -12.16 -0.31
N LYS A 60 -24.02 -12.26 -0.16
CA LYS A 60 -24.98 -11.80 -1.17
C LYS A 60 -24.89 -10.30 -1.38
N GLU A 61 -24.76 -9.51 -0.32
CA GLU A 61 -24.58 -8.05 -0.40
C GLU A 61 -23.27 -7.68 -1.09
N TRP A 62 -22.16 -8.36 -0.77
CA TRP A 62 -20.87 -8.12 -1.43
C TRP A 62 -20.93 -8.47 -2.92
N ILE A 63 -21.51 -9.61 -3.29
CA ILE A 63 -21.74 -9.99 -4.70
C ILE A 63 -22.59 -8.92 -5.41
N GLN A 64 -23.69 -8.48 -4.77
CA GLN A 64 -24.57 -7.46 -5.32
C GLN A 64 -23.83 -6.13 -5.54
N TRP A 65 -23.03 -5.69 -4.57
CA TRP A 65 -22.24 -4.47 -4.69
C TRP A 65 -21.20 -4.56 -5.80
N ILE A 66 -20.51 -5.70 -5.94
CA ILE A 66 -19.55 -5.92 -7.03
C ILE A 66 -20.25 -5.81 -8.38
N TRP A 67 -21.39 -6.48 -8.55
CA TRP A 67 -22.19 -6.41 -9.79
C TRP A 67 -22.77 -5.01 -10.05
N ALA A 68 -23.03 -4.20 -9.02
CA ALA A 68 -23.45 -2.82 -9.19
C ALA A 68 -22.34 -1.92 -9.81
N GLN A 69 -21.09 -2.39 -9.83
CA GLN A 69 -19.98 -1.71 -10.50
C GLN A 69 -19.80 -2.15 -11.96
N TYR A 70 -20.56 -3.15 -12.42
CA TYR A 70 -20.51 -3.60 -13.80
C TYR A 70 -21.08 -2.52 -14.72
N THR A 71 -20.30 -2.12 -15.72
CA THR A 71 -20.60 -1.04 -16.66
C THR A 71 -20.35 -1.51 -18.08
N GLN A 72 -21.10 -0.96 -19.03
CA GLN A 72 -21.04 -1.34 -20.44
C GLN A 72 -20.98 -0.07 -21.28
N THR A 73 -20.08 -0.05 -22.25
CA THR A 73 -19.81 1.08 -23.14
C THR A 73 -19.74 0.59 -24.59
N SER A 74 -19.52 1.49 -25.54
CA SER A 74 -19.21 1.12 -26.92
C SER A 74 -17.96 0.25 -27.04
N ASP A 75 -16.99 0.45 -26.14
CA ASP A 75 -15.69 -0.24 -26.16
C ASP A 75 -15.73 -1.61 -25.46
N GLY A 76 -16.87 -2.00 -24.88
CA GLY A 76 -17.05 -3.27 -24.19
C GLY A 76 -17.62 -3.10 -22.77
N ALA A 77 -17.52 -4.16 -21.97
CA ALA A 77 -18.04 -4.19 -20.60
C ALA A 77 -16.99 -4.64 -19.58
N GLY A 78 -17.09 -4.12 -18.36
CA GLY A 78 -16.17 -4.42 -17.27
C GLY A 78 -16.64 -3.80 -15.97
N PHE A 79 -15.76 -3.69 -14.99
CA PHE A 79 -16.09 -3.11 -13.69
C PHE A 79 -15.35 -1.79 -13.47
N ARG A 80 -16.02 -0.84 -12.82
CA ARG A 80 -15.41 0.36 -12.26
C ARG A 80 -14.94 0.12 -10.82
N GLY A 81 -14.15 1.04 -10.27
CA GLY A 81 -13.56 0.87 -8.95
C GLY A 81 -14.45 1.19 -7.75
N GLY A 82 -15.56 1.92 -7.93
CA GLY A 82 -16.49 2.23 -6.83
C GLY A 82 -17.70 3.06 -7.24
N ASP A 83 -18.64 3.21 -6.30
CA ASP A 83 -19.93 3.91 -6.50
C ASP A 83 -19.77 5.41 -6.78
N SER A 84 -18.68 6.03 -6.32
CA SER A 84 -18.41 7.45 -6.54
C SER A 84 -18.11 7.80 -7.99
N LEU A 85 -17.78 6.80 -8.79
CA LEU A 85 -17.63 6.94 -10.24
C LEU A 85 -19.00 6.88 -10.95
N VAL A 86 -20.13 6.71 -10.23
CA VAL A 86 -21.48 6.90 -10.82
C VAL A 86 -21.73 8.39 -11.05
N LEU A 87 -21.71 8.83 -12.31
CA LEU A 87 -22.19 10.17 -12.64
C LEU A 87 -23.72 10.24 -12.49
N PRO A 88 -24.28 11.21 -11.74
CA PRO A 88 -25.73 11.39 -11.64
C PRO A 88 -26.31 11.79 -13.00
N LYS A 89 -27.52 11.29 -13.31
CA LYS A 89 -28.27 11.68 -14.51
C LYS A 89 -28.42 13.21 -14.53
N PRO A 90 -28.03 13.90 -15.62
CA PRO A 90 -28.41 15.30 -15.78
C PRO A 90 -29.90 15.35 -16.12
N ASN A 91 -30.76 15.55 -15.12
CA ASN A 91 -32.07 16.16 -15.35
C ASN A 91 -31.86 17.67 -15.55
N VAL A 92 -31.28 18.06 -16.69
CA VAL A 92 -31.46 19.39 -17.29
C VAL A 92 -31.48 19.22 -18.80
N SER A 93 -32.69 19.26 -19.37
CA SER A 93 -32.90 19.55 -20.79
C SER A 93 -32.49 20.99 -21.08
N PHE A 94 -31.60 21.22 -22.05
CA PHE A 94 -31.80 22.17 -23.16
C PHE A 94 -30.72 21.88 -24.22
N PHE A 95 -31.12 21.13 -25.25
CA PHE A 95 -30.43 20.83 -26.50
C PHE A 95 -29.41 19.66 -26.53
N LYS A 96 -29.84 18.65 -27.30
CA LYS A 96 -29.18 17.46 -27.85
C LYS A 96 -29.04 16.21 -26.96
N PRO A 97 -29.56 15.05 -27.42
CA PRO A 97 -29.30 13.75 -26.81
C PRO A 97 -27.97 13.22 -27.35
N GLU A 98 -26.89 13.39 -26.59
CA GLU A 98 -25.73 12.51 -26.72
C GLU A 98 -25.76 11.51 -25.56
N ALA A 99 -25.36 10.27 -25.87
CA ALA A 99 -25.48 9.10 -25.01
C ALA A 99 -24.92 9.32 -23.59
N PRO A 100 -25.43 8.61 -22.57
CA PRO A 100 -24.97 8.76 -21.19
C PRO A 100 -23.44 8.65 -21.09
N THR A 101 -22.80 9.55 -20.35
CA THR A 101 -21.42 9.36 -19.89
C THR A 101 -21.40 8.27 -18.81
N GLN A 102 -21.55 7.03 -19.25
CA GLN A 102 -21.36 5.85 -18.41
C GLN A 102 -19.89 5.83 -17.99
N ALA A 103 -19.60 5.74 -16.70
CA ALA A 103 -18.22 5.67 -16.25
C ALA A 103 -17.51 4.48 -16.89
N LEU A 104 -16.29 4.75 -17.37
CA LEU A 104 -15.50 3.78 -18.10
C LEU A 104 -15.15 2.60 -17.17
N PRO A 105 -15.22 1.36 -17.66
CA PRO A 105 -14.65 0.22 -16.96
C PRO A 105 -13.13 0.39 -16.85
N SER A 106 -12.55 -0.16 -15.77
CA SER A 106 -11.10 -0.23 -15.58
C SER A 106 -10.64 -1.67 -15.65
N LEU A 107 -9.53 -1.94 -16.35
CA LEU A 107 -9.02 -3.30 -16.53
C LEU A 107 -8.52 -3.90 -15.22
N ILE A 108 -7.89 -3.07 -14.38
CA ILE A 108 -7.45 -3.46 -13.03
C ILE A 108 -8.66 -3.78 -12.15
N MET A 109 -9.68 -2.93 -12.16
CA MET A 109 -10.89 -3.13 -11.35
C MET A 109 -11.74 -4.31 -11.84
N THR A 110 -11.70 -4.57 -13.15
CA THR A 110 -12.34 -5.75 -13.75
C THR A 110 -11.66 -7.03 -13.29
N TYR A 111 -10.33 -7.08 -13.31
CA TYR A 111 -9.56 -8.20 -12.77
C TYR A 111 -9.89 -8.47 -11.30
N THR A 112 -9.87 -7.44 -10.45
CA THR A 112 -10.15 -7.60 -9.01
C THR A 112 -11.60 -8.01 -8.75
N ALA A 113 -12.56 -7.49 -9.51
CA ALA A 113 -13.97 -7.89 -9.43
C ALA A 113 -14.18 -9.36 -9.79
N LEU A 114 -13.61 -9.82 -10.91
CA LEU A 114 -13.75 -11.21 -11.36
C LEU A 114 -13.18 -12.19 -10.33
N LEU A 115 -12.00 -11.89 -9.77
CA LEU A 115 -11.42 -12.73 -8.71
C LEU A 115 -12.23 -12.70 -7.42
N SER A 116 -12.78 -11.54 -7.04
CA SER A 116 -13.63 -11.41 -5.86
C SER A 116 -14.92 -12.24 -6.01
N LEU A 117 -15.57 -12.17 -7.17
CA LEU A 117 -16.73 -12.99 -7.51
C LEU A 117 -16.40 -14.49 -7.47
N ALA A 118 -15.22 -14.88 -7.96
CA ALA A 118 -14.76 -16.27 -7.91
C ALA A 118 -14.54 -16.76 -6.47
N ILE A 119 -13.92 -15.94 -5.61
CA ILE A 119 -13.77 -16.23 -4.17
C ILE A 119 -15.15 -16.43 -3.52
N LEU A 120 -16.12 -15.58 -3.88
CA LEU A 120 -17.49 -15.63 -3.38
C LEU A 120 -18.36 -16.71 -4.05
N ARG A 121 -17.81 -17.47 -5.00
CA ARG A 121 -18.50 -18.55 -5.73
C ARG A 121 -19.72 -18.08 -6.54
N ASP A 122 -19.64 -16.89 -7.13
CA ASP A 122 -20.60 -16.43 -8.14
C ASP A 122 -20.57 -17.35 -9.38
N ASP A 123 -21.70 -17.49 -10.05
CA ASP A 123 -21.83 -18.36 -11.22
C ASP A 123 -21.49 -17.66 -12.55
N PHE A 124 -21.20 -16.35 -12.49
CA PHE A 124 -20.88 -15.48 -13.63
C PHE A 124 -21.96 -15.43 -14.72
N SER A 125 -23.20 -15.82 -14.42
CA SER A 125 -24.32 -15.85 -15.37
C SER A 125 -24.64 -14.47 -15.96
N LYS A 126 -24.32 -13.39 -15.24
CA LYS A 126 -24.51 -11.99 -15.67
C LYS A 126 -23.37 -11.45 -16.53
N LEU A 127 -22.26 -12.18 -16.67
CA LEU A 127 -21.07 -11.69 -17.36
C LEU A 127 -21.23 -11.77 -18.88
N ASP A 128 -21.21 -10.63 -19.57
CA ASP A 128 -21.13 -10.57 -21.03
C ASP A 128 -19.68 -10.78 -21.47
N LYS A 129 -19.30 -12.05 -21.66
CA LYS A 129 -17.92 -12.43 -22.03
C LYS A 129 -17.46 -11.79 -23.35
N PRO A 130 -18.27 -11.78 -24.44
CA PRO A 130 -17.90 -11.06 -25.66
C PRO A 130 -17.66 -9.57 -25.44
N ALA A 131 -18.50 -8.88 -24.65
CA ALA A 131 -18.29 -7.47 -24.34
C ALA A 131 -17.05 -7.24 -23.48
N LEU A 132 -16.75 -8.14 -22.54
CA LEU A 132 -15.53 -8.11 -21.75
C LEU A 132 -14.27 -8.26 -22.62
N LEU A 133 -14.26 -9.21 -23.56
CA LEU A 133 -13.12 -9.38 -24.47
C LEU A 133 -12.91 -8.17 -25.40
N ARG A 134 -14.00 -7.53 -25.86
CA ARG A 134 -13.90 -6.24 -26.58
C ARG A 134 -13.28 -5.14 -25.71
N PHE A 135 -13.63 -5.11 -24.42
CA PHE A 135 -13.05 -4.16 -23.47
C PHE A 135 -11.55 -4.42 -23.24
N VAL A 136 -11.13 -5.68 -23.08
CA VAL A 136 -9.70 -6.01 -22.98
C VAL A 136 -8.96 -5.56 -24.25
N ALA A 137 -9.54 -5.84 -25.43
CA ALA A 137 -8.94 -5.46 -26.71
C ALA A 137 -8.79 -3.94 -26.88
N SER A 138 -9.79 -3.15 -26.48
CA SER A 138 -9.76 -1.69 -26.59
C SER A 138 -8.78 -1.02 -25.62
N CYS A 139 -8.28 -1.76 -24.63
CA CYS A 139 -7.23 -1.32 -23.73
C CYS A 139 -5.81 -1.61 -24.26
N GLN A 140 -5.65 -2.35 -25.36
CA GLN A 140 -4.34 -2.68 -25.89
C GLN A 140 -3.75 -1.53 -26.71
N ASN A 141 -2.52 -1.15 -26.40
CA ASN A 141 -1.75 -0.10 -27.07
C ASN A 141 -0.98 -0.66 -28.28
N THR A 142 -0.56 0.26 -29.14
CA THR A 142 0.19 -0.07 -30.38
C THR A 142 1.56 -0.69 -30.12
N ASP A 143 2.17 -0.46 -28.96
CA ASP A 143 3.43 -1.06 -28.54
C ASP A 143 3.27 -2.45 -27.90
N GLY A 144 2.02 -2.92 -27.77
CA GLY A 144 1.67 -4.19 -27.12
C GLY A 144 1.38 -4.07 -25.62
N SER A 145 1.63 -2.92 -24.98
CA SER A 145 1.22 -2.68 -23.61
C SER A 145 -0.31 -2.59 -23.48
N PHE A 146 -0.82 -2.54 -22.25
CA PHE A 146 -2.25 -2.31 -22.01
C PHE A 146 -2.42 -1.11 -21.07
N SER A 147 -3.41 -0.27 -21.37
CA SER A 147 -3.84 0.85 -20.54
C SER A 147 -4.99 0.44 -19.61
N SER A 148 -5.16 1.16 -18.50
CA SER A 148 -6.19 0.79 -17.50
C SER A 148 -7.62 1.05 -17.97
N VAL A 149 -7.81 1.93 -18.96
CA VAL A 149 -9.10 2.27 -19.56
C VAL A 149 -8.94 2.30 -21.09
N PRO A 150 -10.04 2.22 -21.88
CA PRO A 150 -9.95 2.18 -23.33
C PRO A 150 -9.35 3.45 -23.92
N HIS A 151 -8.59 3.30 -25.00
CA HIS A 151 -8.01 4.42 -25.80
C HIS A 151 -7.08 5.37 -25.04
N ASP A 152 -6.66 5.03 -23.82
CA ASP A 152 -5.56 5.69 -23.13
C ASP A 152 -4.23 5.16 -23.69
N THR A 153 -3.15 5.91 -23.50
CA THR A 153 -1.81 5.63 -24.05
C THR A 153 -0.79 5.26 -22.98
N VAL A 154 -1.16 5.34 -21.70
CA VAL A 154 -0.28 5.00 -20.58
C VAL A 154 -0.45 3.53 -20.22
N GLY A 155 0.34 2.68 -20.87
CA GLY A 155 0.36 1.25 -20.60
C GLY A 155 1.54 0.80 -19.73
N ASP A 156 1.32 -0.27 -18.94
CA ASP A 156 2.37 -0.89 -18.14
C ASP A 156 2.17 -2.39 -17.87
N LEU A 157 3.23 -3.04 -17.37
CA LEU A 157 3.25 -4.48 -17.11
C LEU A 157 2.15 -5.00 -16.16
N ARG A 158 1.69 -4.18 -15.22
CA ARG A 158 0.64 -4.59 -14.27
C ARG A 158 -0.67 -4.77 -15.01
N VAL A 159 -0.94 -3.88 -15.94
CA VAL A 159 -2.15 -3.91 -16.77
C VAL A 159 -2.07 -5.02 -17.83
N VAL A 160 -0.87 -5.29 -18.37
CA VAL A 160 -0.65 -6.48 -19.21
C VAL A 160 -1.02 -7.76 -18.44
N TYR A 161 -0.58 -7.87 -17.18
CA TYR A 161 -0.93 -9.00 -16.33
C TYR A 161 -2.43 -9.13 -16.09
N THR A 162 -3.15 -8.03 -15.81
CA THR A 162 -4.60 -8.11 -15.63
C THR A 162 -5.32 -8.55 -16.91
N ALA A 163 -4.90 -8.05 -18.08
CA ALA A 163 -5.40 -8.49 -19.38
C ALA A 163 -5.21 -10.00 -19.59
N PHE A 164 -3.99 -10.48 -19.35
CA PHE A 164 -3.63 -11.90 -19.53
C PHE A 164 -4.40 -12.82 -18.57
N VAL A 165 -4.61 -12.40 -17.32
CA VAL A 165 -5.45 -13.16 -16.39
C VAL A 165 -6.90 -13.23 -16.90
N ILE A 166 -7.46 -12.13 -17.40
CA ILE A 166 -8.83 -12.12 -17.93
C ILE A 166 -8.94 -13.06 -19.13
N CYS A 167 -8.02 -12.98 -20.10
CA CYS A 167 -7.97 -13.89 -21.25
C CYS A 167 -7.81 -15.36 -20.81
N TYR A 168 -6.96 -15.63 -19.82
CA TYR A 168 -6.79 -16.97 -19.26
C TYR A 168 -8.07 -17.50 -18.59
N LEU A 169 -8.73 -16.69 -17.76
CA LEU A 169 -9.97 -17.06 -17.06
C LEU A 169 -11.12 -17.33 -18.04
N LEU A 170 -11.19 -16.57 -19.13
CA LEU A 170 -12.18 -16.79 -20.20
C LEU A 170 -11.76 -17.89 -21.18
N ASN A 171 -10.51 -18.35 -21.12
CA ASN A 171 -9.88 -19.22 -22.09
C ASN A 171 -10.03 -18.69 -23.54
N ASP A 172 -9.85 -17.38 -23.71
CA ASP A 172 -9.94 -16.69 -25.00
C ASP A 172 -8.88 -15.60 -25.11
N TRP A 173 -8.01 -15.76 -26.09
CA TRP A 173 -6.88 -14.87 -26.40
C TRP A 173 -7.03 -14.22 -27.78
N THR A 174 -8.14 -14.48 -28.48
CA THR A 174 -8.34 -14.10 -29.88
C THR A 174 -8.60 -12.61 -30.07
N SER A 175 -9.00 -11.92 -29.00
CA SER A 175 -9.33 -10.49 -29.03
C SER A 175 -8.11 -9.58 -28.89
N ILE A 176 -6.93 -10.11 -28.53
CA ILE A 176 -5.72 -9.33 -28.30
C ILE A 176 -4.58 -9.76 -29.21
N ASP A 177 -3.65 -8.84 -29.50
CA ASP A 177 -2.36 -9.15 -30.10
C ASP A 177 -1.39 -9.64 -29.01
N ALA A 178 -1.52 -10.92 -28.65
CA ALA A 178 -0.65 -11.55 -27.66
C ALA A 178 0.84 -11.52 -28.04
N PRO A 179 1.26 -11.73 -29.32
CA PRO A 179 2.65 -11.54 -29.73
C PRO A 179 3.21 -10.14 -29.44
N ALA A 180 2.45 -9.07 -29.73
CA ALA A 180 2.86 -7.71 -29.40
C ALA A 180 3.01 -7.52 -27.89
N ALA A 181 2.07 -8.03 -27.09
CA ALA A 181 2.16 -7.96 -25.63
C ALA A 181 3.35 -8.73 -25.05
N ILE A 182 3.68 -9.90 -25.60
CA ILE A 182 4.89 -10.65 -25.24
C ILE A 182 6.15 -9.85 -25.60
N SER A 183 6.17 -9.19 -26.77
CA SER A 183 7.26 -8.31 -27.17
C SER A 183 7.44 -7.17 -26.16
N PHE A 184 6.35 -6.51 -25.74
CA PHE A 184 6.39 -5.48 -24.71
C PHE A 184 6.96 -6.01 -23.38
N ILE A 185 6.47 -7.16 -22.89
CA ILE A 185 6.99 -7.79 -21.66
C ILE A 185 8.51 -7.98 -21.76
N ASN A 186 9.00 -8.48 -22.89
CA ASN A 186 10.44 -8.70 -23.11
C ASN A 186 11.26 -7.40 -23.09
N GLN A 187 10.70 -6.29 -23.57
CA GLN A 187 11.35 -4.98 -23.54
C GLN A 187 11.42 -4.39 -22.13
N CYS A 188 10.45 -4.70 -21.27
CA CYS A 188 10.46 -4.27 -19.87
C CYS A 188 11.55 -4.94 -19.01
N ARG A 189 12.27 -5.92 -19.55
CA ARG A 189 13.34 -6.60 -18.80
C ARG A 189 14.56 -5.69 -18.65
N SER A 190 14.96 -5.39 -17.42
CA SER A 190 16.12 -4.55 -17.13
C SER A 190 17.44 -5.35 -17.15
N TYR A 191 18.56 -4.64 -17.18
CA TYR A 191 19.91 -5.23 -17.10
C TYR A 191 20.17 -5.98 -15.77
N GLU A 192 19.38 -5.67 -14.74
CA GLU A 192 19.46 -6.29 -13.41
C GLU A 192 18.88 -7.72 -13.42
N GLY A 193 18.08 -8.06 -14.44
CA GLY A 193 17.44 -9.36 -14.62
C GLY A 193 16.01 -9.44 -14.10
N GLY A 194 15.50 -8.40 -13.44
CA GLY A 194 14.08 -8.20 -13.20
C GLY A 194 13.41 -7.42 -14.34
N TYR A 195 12.18 -6.98 -14.11
CA TYR A 195 11.37 -6.23 -15.06
C TYR A 195 10.92 -4.90 -14.44
N GLY A 196 11.10 -3.81 -15.17
CA GLY A 196 10.54 -2.49 -14.84
C GLY A 196 9.09 -2.37 -15.28
N GLN A 197 8.41 -1.31 -14.86
CA GLN A 197 6.99 -1.10 -15.17
C GLN A 197 6.79 -0.89 -16.68
N SER A 198 7.73 -0.20 -17.33
CA SER A 198 7.86 -0.04 -18.78
C SER A 198 9.30 -0.29 -19.27
N SER A 199 9.50 -0.22 -20.58
CA SER A 199 10.83 -0.37 -21.21
C SER A 199 11.82 0.68 -20.69
N GLY A 200 13.00 0.23 -20.24
CA GLY A 200 14.07 1.09 -19.74
C GLY A 200 13.96 1.52 -18.29
N GLU A 201 12.92 1.07 -17.56
CA GLU A 201 12.73 1.41 -16.16
C GLU A 201 13.40 0.42 -15.19
N GLU A 202 13.53 0.84 -13.92
CA GLU A 202 14.17 0.07 -12.86
C GLU A 202 13.43 -1.25 -12.58
N ALA A 203 14.18 -2.34 -12.39
CA ALA A 203 13.55 -3.61 -12.06
C ALA A 203 12.86 -3.55 -10.68
N HIS A 204 11.59 -3.96 -10.64
CA HIS A 204 10.82 -4.02 -9.41
C HIS A 204 10.21 -5.41 -9.23
N GLY A 205 10.07 -5.85 -7.97
CA GLY A 205 9.55 -7.18 -7.65
C GLY A 205 8.13 -7.38 -8.18
N GLY A 206 7.23 -6.43 -7.92
CA GLY A 206 5.84 -6.53 -8.37
C GLY A 206 5.68 -6.65 -9.89
N THR A 207 6.38 -5.83 -10.66
CA THR A 207 6.36 -5.85 -12.13
C THR A 207 7.05 -7.08 -12.69
N THR A 208 8.10 -7.58 -12.01
CA THR A 208 8.70 -8.86 -12.37
C THR A 208 7.74 -10.02 -12.15
N TYR A 209 6.95 -10.02 -11.07
CA TYR A 209 5.88 -11.02 -10.89
C TYR A 209 4.87 -10.92 -12.04
N CYS A 210 4.38 -9.72 -12.35
CA CYS A 210 3.44 -9.49 -13.44
C CYS A 210 3.98 -10.04 -14.78
N ALA A 211 5.23 -9.74 -15.15
CA ALA A 211 5.84 -10.27 -16.36
C ALA A 211 5.89 -11.80 -16.39
N LEU A 212 6.43 -12.44 -15.34
CA LEU A 212 6.62 -13.89 -15.32
C LEU A 212 5.30 -14.64 -15.28
N ALA A 213 4.32 -14.13 -14.52
CA ALA A 213 2.98 -14.71 -14.45
C ALA A 213 2.26 -14.58 -15.79
N SER A 214 2.32 -13.41 -16.45
CA SER A 214 1.77 -13.23 -17.80
C SER A 214 2.36 -14.23 -18.80
N LEU A 215 3.68 -14.34 -18.87
CA LEU A 215 4.32 -15.28 -19.78
C LEU A 215 3.91 -16.72 -19.47
N TYR A 216 3.80 -17.10 -18.20
CA TYR A 216 3.37 -18.43 -17.79
C TYR A 216 1.91 -18.74 -18.16
N LEU A 217 1.01 -17.76 -18.04
CA LEU A 217 -0.41 -17.93 -18.36
C LEU A 217 -0.67 -17.96 -19.87
N CYS A 218 0.22 -17.38 -20.67
CA CYS A 218 0.03 -17.25 -22.10
C CYS A 218 0.26 -18.57 -22.84
N PRO A 219 -0.72 -19.10 -23.60
CA PRO A 219 -0.57 -20.37 -24.30
C PRO A 219 0.43 -20.32 -25.46
N LEU A 220 0.84 -19.13 -25.90
CA LEU A 220 1.87 -18.95 -26.94
C LEU A 220 3.30 -19.14 -26.39
N VAL A 221 3.44 -19.30 -25.07
CA VAL A 221 4.72 -19.39 -24.39
C VAL A 221 4.75 -20.65 -23.53
N ASP A 222 5.75 -21.50 -23.75
CA ASP A 222 5.97 -22.66 -22.88
C ASP A 222 6.64 -22.23 -21.57
N GLY A 223 5.84 -22.08 -20.51
CA GLY A 223 6.31 -21.65 -19.20
C GLY A 223 6.64 -20.15 -19.17
N THR A 224 7.68 -19.73 -18.45
CA THR A 224 7.94 -18.28 -18.26
C THR A 224 8.53 -17.58 -19.49
N GLY A 225 8.70 -18.25 -20.63
CA GLY A 225 9.35 -17.67 -21.83
C GLY A 225 10.83 -17.33 -21.68
N LEU A 226 11.45 -17.70 -20.56
CA LEU A 226 12.85 -17.35 -20.24
C LEU A 226 13.83 -18.44 -20.67
N THR A 227 14.96 -18.01 -21.25
CA THR A 227 16.14 -18.87 -21.43
C THR A 227 16.74 -19.28 -20.09
N ASN A 228 17.49 -20.39 -20.04
CA ASN A 228 18.19 -20.83 -18.83
C ASN A 228 19.15 -19.77 -18.25
N ARG A 229 19.79 -18.97 -19.11
CA ARG A 229 20.62 -17.84 -18.67
C ARG A 229 19.76 -16.76 -18.01
N SER A 230 18.67 -16.35 -18.66
CA SER A 230 17.74 -15.34 -18.15
C SER A 230 17.11 -15.75 -16.82
N LYS A 231 16.74 -17.03 -16.68
CA LYS A 231 16.25 -17.62 -15.43
C LYS A 231 17.24 -17.42 -14.28
N LYS A 232 18.52 -17.75 -14.49
CA LYS A 232 19.57 -17.58 -13.46
C LYS A 232 19.73 -16.11 -13.04
N THR A 233 19.74 -15.18 -13.98
CA THR A 233 19.85 -13.75 -13.66
C THR A 233 18.63 -13.26 -12.88
N THR A 234 17.43 -13.68 -13.27
CA THR A 234 16.19 -13.33 -12.56
C THR A 234 16.18 -13.89 -11.13
N ILE A 235 16.56 -15.15 -10.91
CA ILE A 235 16.71 -15.71 -9.55
C ILE A 235 17.71 -14.91 -8.74
N SER A 236 18.87 -14.61 -9.33
CA SER A 236 19.91 -13.86 -8.62
C SER A 236 19.43 -12.48 -8.18
N PHE A 237 18.61 -11.81 -9.01
CA PHE A 237 17.96 -10.56 -8.64
C PHE A 237 16.97 -10.76 -7.49
N TRP A 238 16.04 -11.70 -7.61
CA TRP A 238 15.01 -11.95 -6.58
C TRP A 238 15.59 -12.44 -5.26
N CYS A 239 16.45 -13.44 -5.30
CA CYS A 239 17.12 -13.98 -4.11
C CYS A 239 18.13 -12.96 -3.56
N GLY A 240 18.85 -12.24 -4.41
CA GLY A 240 19.76 -11.18 -3.97
C GLY A 240 19.02 -10.04 -3.28
N ALA A 241 17.92 -9.55 -3.86
CA ALA A 241 17.04 -8.57 -3.24
C ALA A 241 16.46 -9.09 -1.92
N SER A 242 15.95 -10.33 -1.90
CA SER A 242 15.40 -10.94 -0.69
C SER A 242 16.44 -11.16 0.41
N LEU A 243 17.66 -11.61 0.07
CA LEU A 243 18.75 -11.85 1.02
C LEU A 243 19.34 -10.54 1.55
N LYS A 244 19.38 -9.50 0.72
CA LYS A 244 19.81 -8.15 1.11
C LYS A 244 18.77 -7.47 2.01
N ILE A 245 17.48 -7.73 1.79
CA ILE A 245 16.37 -7.34 2.68
C ILE A 245 16.41 -8.09 4.02
N LEU A 246 16.92 -9.33 4.03
CA LEU A 246 16.95 -10.18 5.23
C LEU A 246 18.28 -10.17 6.01
N GLU A 247 19.27 -9.36 5.61
CA GLU A 247 20.65 -9.37 6.16
C GLU A 247 21.27 -10.78 6.28
N ALA A 248 20.84 -11.72 5.44
CA ALA A 248 21.30 -13.11 5.51
C ALA A 248 22.51 -13.29 4.58
N SER A 249 23.70 -12.98 5.09
CA SER A 249 24.97 -13.06 4.36
C SER A 249 25.51 -14.49 4.16
N GLU A 250 24.76 -15.56 4.46
CA GLU A 250 25.30 -16.93 4.46
C GLU A 250 24.47 -18.02 3.76
N VAL A 251 23.41 -17.70 2.99
CA VAL A 251 22.70 -18.74 2.22
C VAL A 251 23.21 -18.79 0.78
N PRO A 252 23.91 -19.86 0.35
CA PRO A 252 24.40 -19.96 -1.02
C PRO A 252 23.23 -20.04 -2.02
N PRO A 253 23.33 -19.37 -3.18
CA PRO A 253 22.26 -19.21 -4.18
C PRO A 253 21.83 -20.50 -4.91
N THR A 254 22.29 -21.67 -4.46
CA THR A 254 22.14 -22.97 -5.13
C THR A 254 20.96 -23.83 -4.64
N LYS A 255 20.15 -23.36 -3.69
CA LYS A 255 19.04 -24.16 -3.12
C LYS A 255 17.60 -23.73 -3.48
N LEU A 256 17.42 -22.68 -4.28
CA LEU A 256 16.11 -22.33 -4.84
C LEU A 256 16.23 -22.25 -6.37
N GLN A 257 15.87 -23.33 -7.07
CA GLN A 257 15.84 -23.31 -8.53
C GLN A 257 14.50 -22.73 -9.01
N LEU A 258 14.48 -21.93 -10.08
CA LEU A 258 13.22 -21.50 -10.72
C LEU A 258 12.35 -22.69 -11.11
N ASP A 259 12.97 -23.84 -11.35
CA ASP A 259 12.27 -25.08 -11.63
C ASP A 259 11.53 -25.60 -10.40
N ASP A 260 11.94 -25.33 -9.15
CA ASP A 260 11.17 -25.67 -7.94
C ASP A 260 9.96 -24.73 -7.73
N VAL A 261 10.10 -23.44 -8.10
CA VAL A 261 9.01 -22.47 -8.10
C VAL A 261 8.02 -22.77 -9.23
N SER A 262 8.54 -23.07 -10.44
CA SER A 262 7.77 -23.44 -11.63
C SER A 262 7.14 -24.83 -11.54
N TYR A 263 7.78 -25.80 -10.88
CA TYR A 263 7.25 -27.14 -10.63
C TYR A 263 6.11 -27.08 -9.61
N LYS A 264 6.25 -26.31 -8.53
CA LYS A 264 5.13 -26.01 -7.63
C LYS A 264 4.01 -25.30 -8.38
N LEU A 265 4.30 -24.31 -9.24
CA LEU A 265 3.28 -23.65 -10.09
C LEU A 265 2.57 -24.61 -11.07
N LYS A 266 3.29 -25.60 -11.65
CA LYS A 266 2.75 -26.63 -12.55
C LYS A 266 1.83 -27.63 -11.86
N GLU A 267 2.17 -28.08 -10.65
CA GLU A 267 1.32 -28.99 -9.87
C GLU A 267 0.06 -28.25 -9.34
N MET A 268 0.18 -26.95 -9.06
CA MET A 268 -0.89 -26.10 -8.52
C MET A 268 -1.92 -25.62 -9.57
N LEU A 269 -1.55 -25.40 -10.84
CA LEU A 269 -2.46 -24.83 -11.86
C LEU A 269 -3.13 -25.86 -12.78
N GLY A 270 -2.67 -27.11 -12.81
CA GLY A 270 -3.23 -28.18 -13.65
C GLY A 270 -4.64 -28.67 -13.29
N SER A 271 -5.27 -28.11 -12.26
CA SER A 271 -6.59 -28.53 -11.74
C SER A 271 -7.74 -27.58 -12.10
N VAL A 272 -7.44 -26.39 -12.63
CA VAL A 272 -8.47 -25.43 -13.05
C VAL A 272 -8.87 -25.74 -14.49
N GLY A 273 -9.89 -26.57 -14.67
CA GLY A 273 -10.45 -26.84 -16.00
C GLY A 273 -11.15 -28.19 -16.22
N ARG A 274 -11.20 -29.09 -15.24
CA ARG A 274 -11.96 -30.34 -15.38
C ARG A 274 -13.31 -30.27 -14.68
N SER A 275 -14.35 -30.75 -15.35
CA SER A 275 -15.67 -30.88 -14.75
C SER A 275 -15.63 -31.84 -13.53
N PRO A 276 -16.59 -31.72 -12.59
CA PRO A 276 -16.56 -32.44 -11.31
C PRO A 276 -16.45 -33.96 -11.40
N THR A 277 -16.75 -34.56 -12.56
CA THR A 277 -16.79 -36.02 -12.76
C THR A 277 -15.44 -36.66 -13.10
N GLN A 278 -14.38 -35.87 -13.26
CA GLN A 278 -13.05 -36.34 -13.70
C GLN A 278 -11.93 -36.14 -12.66
N LEU A 279 -12.25 -35.72 -11.43
CA LEU A 279 -11.28 -35.63 -10.34
C LEU A 279 -11.01 -37.02 -9.75
N SER A 280 -9.76 -37.49 -9.86
CA SER A 280 -9.32 -38.70 -9.16
C SER A 280 -9.41 -38.48 -7.63
N PRO A 281 -9.60 -39.52 -6.82
CA PRO A 281 -10.01 -39.41 -5.41
C PRO A 281 -8.93 -38.92 -4.42
N LYS A 282 -7.90 -38.20 -4.90
CA LYS A 282 -6.72 -37.83 -4.10
C LYS A 282 -6.51 -36.33 -3.85
N ALA A 283 -7.29 -35.42 -4.44
CA ALA A 283 -7.16 -33.99 -4.12
C ALA A 283 -7.82 -33.69 -2.77
N THR A 284 -7.06 -33.18 -1.81
CA THR A 284 -7.56 -32.85 -0.46
C THR A 284 -7.73 -31.35 -0.30
N SER A 285 -8.56 -30.93 0.66
CA SER A 285 -8.93 -29.52 0.88
C SER A 285 -7.76 -28.56 1.17
N SER A 286 -6.52 -29.06 1.29
CA SER A 286 -5.28 -28.27 1.37
C SER A 286 -4.87 -27.64 0.05
N ASP A 287 -5.17 -28.30 -1.07
CA ASP A 287 -4.57 -27.98 -2.37
C ASP A 287 -5.21 -26.72 -2.99
N MET A 288 -6.45 -26.42 -2.59
CA MET A 288 -7.20 -25.23 -2.99
C MET A 288 -6.90 -24.00 -2.12
N ARG A 289 -6.31 -24.18 -0.92
CA ARG A 289 -5.99 -23.11 0.04
C ARG A 289 -4.71 -22.33 -0.32
N PHE A 290 -3.89 -22.86 -1.22
CA PHE A 290 -2.63 -22.23 -1.65
C PHE A 290 -2.78 -21.37 -2.92
N LEU A 291 -3.78 -21.65 -3.77
CA LEU A 291 -4.09 -20.88 -4.99
C LEU A 291 -4.48 -19.42 -4.68
N ALA A 292 -5.26 -19.20 -3.63
CA ALA A 292 -5.67 -17.86 -3.18
C ALA A 292 -4.49 -17.04 -2.60
N GLY A 293 -3.42 -17.73 -2.19
CA GLY A 293 -2.28 -17.13 -1.49
C GLY A 293 -1.17 -16.58 -2.34
N LEU A 294 -1.10 -16.98 -3.60
CA LEU A 294 -0.09 -16.49 -4.53
C LEU A 294 -0.65 -15.48 -5.54
N LEU A 295 -1.97 -15.42 -5.74
CA LEU A 295 -2.64 -14.31 -6.44
C LEU A 295 -2.71 -13.00 -5.62
N THR A 296 -2.27 -13.02 -4.37
CA THR A 296 -2.34 -11.90 -3.40
C THR A 296 -0.98 -11.29 -3.05
N LEU A 297 0.09 -11.66 -3.74
CA LEU A 297 1.44 -11.15 -3.45
C LEU A 297 2.00 -10.31 -4.59
N ALA A 298 1.42 -9.12 -4.76
CA ALA A 298 2.14 -7.87 -5.09
C ALA A 298 1.15 -6.77 -5.45
N THR A 299 0.60 -6.06 -4.45
CA THR A 299 0.08 -4.68 -4.56
C THR A 299 -0.47 -4.19 -3.21
N LEU A 300 0.38 -4.16 -2.18
CA LEU A 300 0.32 -3.07 -1.20
C LEU A 300 1.11 -1.90 -1.81
N ALA A 301 0.57 -1.29 -2.85
CA ALA A 301 1.12 -0.06 -3.39
C ALA A 301 0.50 1.11 -2.61
N SER A 302 1.32 1.63 -1.69
CA SER A 302 1.49 3.06 -1.41
C SER A 302 0.27 3.86 -0.95
N SER A 303 -0.05 3.75 0.34
CA SER A 303 0.08 4.93 1.20
C SER A 303 1.36 4.72 2.01
N VAL A 304 2.50 5.13 1.46
CA VAL A 304 3.76 5.09 2.21
C VAL A 304 3.67 6.22 3.21
N VAL A 305 3.25 5.90 4.43
CA VAL A 305 3.36 6.83 5.54
C VAL A 305 4.81 6.77 5.98
N ALA A 306 5.49 7.91 5.99
CA ALA A 306 6.79 8.01 6.63
C ALA A 306 6.62 7.78 8.14
N HIS A 307 7.61 7.25 8.82
CA HIS A 307 7.49 6.95 10.26
C HIS A 307 8.77 7.38 10.94
N GLY A 308 8.66 8.24 11.94
CA GLY A 308 9.83 8.70 12.69
C GLY A 308 9.52 9.03 14.15
N ILE A 309 10.44 8.65 15.03
CA ILE A 309 10.43 9.03 16.44
C ILE A 309 11.84 9.30 16.96
N VAL A 310 11.98 10.31 17.81
CA VAL A 310 13.18 10.47 18.65
C VAL A 310 13.17 9.39 19.74
N THR A 311 14.18 8.54 19.77
CA THR A 311 14.37 7.50 20.83
C THR A 311 15.31 7.95 21.93
N GLN A 312 16.16 8.93 21.65
CA GLN A 312 17.07 9.53 22.61
C GLN A 312 17.24 11.03 22.30
N PRO A 313 17.16 11.92 23.31
CA PRO A 313 16.76 11.71 24.70
C PRO A 313 15.28 11.28 24.85
N PRO A 314 14.82 10.88 26.05
CA PRO A 314 13.43 10.52 26.29
C PRO A 314 12.46 11.65 25.90
N THR A 315 11.44 11.32 25.11
CA THR A 315 10.42 12.29 24.69
C THR A 315 9.14 12.16 25.49
N ARG A 316 8.28 13.17 25.34
CA ARG A 316 6.89 13.06 25.78
C ARG A 316 6.22 11.82 25.22
N THR A 317 5.33 11.26 26.04
CA THR A 317 4.49 10.11 25.76
C THR A 317 3.04 10.43 26.12
N LEU A 318 2.15 9.50 25.77
CA LEU A 318 0.72 9.58 26.01
C LEU A 318 0.40 9.42 27.50
N GLY A 319 -0.67 10.06 27.95
CA GLY A 319 -1.22 9.86 29.29
C GLY A 319 -2.63 10.43 29.45
N ASN A 320 -3.09 10.46 30.70
CA ASN A 320 -4.47 10.83 31.03
C ASN A 320 -4.73 12.33 30.80
N ALA A 321 -3.74 13.19 31.02
CA ALA A 321 -3.89 14.62 30.75
C ALA A 321 -4.07 14.88 29.25
N MET A 322 -3.34 14.15 28.40
CA MET A 322 -3.53 14.19 26.95
C MET A 322 -4.92 13.72 26.53
N ILE A 323 -5.44 12.63 27.11
CA ILE A 323 -6.82 12.17 26.82
C ILE A 323 -7.83 13.26 27.21
N ALA A 324 -7.67 13.89 28.37
CA ALA A 324 -8.56 14.94 28.85
C ALA A 324 -8.56 16.21 27.98
N ALA A 325 -7.44 16.49 27.30
CA ALA A 325 -7.27 17.65 26.43
C ALA A 325 -7.63 17.35 24.95
N CYS A 326 -7.21 16.19 24.43
CA CYS A 326 -7.24 15.85 23.01
C CYS A 326 -8.35 14.86 22.63
N GLY A 327 -9.08 14.29 23.59
CA GLY A 327 -10.05 13.23 23.32
C GLY A 327 -9.40 11.86 23.10
N GLU A 328 -10.23 10.81 23.12
CA GLU A 328 -9.76 9.43 22.98
C GLU A 328 -9.35 9.10 21.54
N GLY A 329 -10.07 9.64 20.57
CA GLY A 329 -9.84 9.39 19.16
C GLY A 329 -8.45 9.82 18.71
N ALA A 330 -8.03 11.06 19.03
CA ALA A 330 -6.70 11.57 18.69
C ALA A 330 -5.58 10.79 19.41
N VAL A 331 -5.79 10.42 20.68
CA VAL A 331 -4.83 9.60 21.44
C VAL A 331 -4.74 8.18 20.89
N SER A 332 -5.86 7.60 20.46
CA SER A 332 -5.90 6.25 19.87
C SER A 332 -5.08 6.17 18.59
N ALA A 333 -5.05 7.25 17.79
CA ALA A 333 -4.20 7.34 16.60
C ALA A 333 -2.73 7.16 16.95
N GLN A 334 -2.23 7.89 17.96
CA GLN A 334 -0.85 7.76 18.43
C GLN A 334 -0.56 6.41 19.06
N LYS A 335 -1.50 5.82 19.82
CA LYS A 335 -1.34 4.46 20.36
C LYS A 335 -1.20 3.42 19.26
N SER A 336 -2.00 3.55 18.20
CA SER A 336 -1.97 2.60 17.06
C SER A 336 -0.72 2.75 16.21
N ASN A 337 -0.13 3.94 16.15
CA ASN A 337 1.05 4.23 15.37
C ASN A 337 1.90 5.31 16.06
N VAL A 338 2.83 4.87 16.89
CA VAL A 338 3.67 5.74 17.73
C VAL A 338 4.57 6.64 16.88
N LYS A 339 5.04 6.14 15.72
CA LYS A 339 5.90 6.86 14.77
C LYS A 339 5.12 7.65 13.70
N GLY A 340 3.79 7.60 13.77
CA GLY A 340 2.92 8.16 12.73
C GLY A 340 2.79 9.68 12.76
N PRO A 341 2.17 10.26 11.71
CA PRO A 341 2.06 11.70 11.53
C PRO A 341 0.91 12.31 12.37
N ILE A 342 0.94 13.63 12.54
CA ILE A 342 -0.11 14.42 13.22
C ILE A 342 -1.44 14.33 12.47
N GLU A 343 -1.41 14.23 11.14
CA GLU A 343 -2.58 14.18 10.26
C GLU A 343 -3.43 12.93 10.54
N SER A 344 -2.80 11.82 10.94
CA SER A 344 -3.52 10.62 11.41
C SER A 344 -4.30 10.86 12.71
N GLN A 345 -3.87 11.83 13.53
CA GLN A 345 -4.58 12.22 14.75
C GLN A 345 -5.72 13.17 14.44
N ILE A 346 -5.50 14.13 13.53
CA ILE A 346 -6.52 15.06 13.05
C ILE A 346 -7.71 14.27 12.48
N ALA A 347 -7.44 13.23 11.68
CA ALA A 347 -8.46 12.35 11.11
C ALA A 347 -9.29 11.57 12.15
N LYS A 348 -8.83 11.48 13.41
CA LYS A 348 -9.51 10.80 14.52
C LYS A 348 -9.93 11.73 15.64
N ILE A 349 -9.97 13.06 15.41
CA ILE A 349 -10.53 13.98 16.40
C ILE A 349 -11.98 13.59 16.69
N ASP A 350 -12.32 13.47 17.97
CA ASP A 350 -13.68 13.17 18.44
C ASP A 350 -14.32 14.41 19.08
N SER A 351 -15.55 14.26 19.57
CA SER A 351 -16.31 15.34 20.21
C SER A 351 -15.71 15.82 21.53
N ASN A 352 -14.76 15.10 22.12
CA ASN A 352 -14.10 15.45 23.39
C ASN A 352 -12.81 16.27 23.18
N TYR A 353 -12.39 16.50 21.94
CA TYR A 353 -11.22 17.32 21.62
C TYR A 353 -11.43 18.79 22.00
N LYS A 354 -10.48 19.35 22.77
CA LYS A 354 -10.51 20.74 23.22
C LYS A 354 -9.37 21.53 22.58
N PRO A 355 -9.60 22.29 21.50
CA PRO A 355 -8.53 22.98 20.75
C PRO A 355 -7.73 23.98 21.59
N ALA A 356 -8.36 24.59 22.61
CA ALA A 356 -7.68 25.49 23.54
C ALA A 356 -6.73 24.78 24.52
N GLN A 357 -6.86 23.46 24.70
CA GLN A 357 -6.07 22.65 25.64
C GLN A 357 -5.14 21.67 24.92
N CYS A 358 -5.47 21.31 23.67
CA CYS A 358 -4.70 20.38 22.85
C CYS A 358 -4.28 21.05 21.54
N ASN A 359 -3.00 21.42 21.44
CA ASN A 359 -2.39 21.84 20.19
C ASN A 359 -1.65 20.65 19.56
N LEU A 360 -2.23 20.03 18.53
CA LEU A 360 -1.62 18.89 17.86
C LEU A 360 -0.31 19.22 17.14
N PHE A 361 -0.02 20.49 16.84
CA PHE A 361 1.25 20.92 16.24
C PHE A 361 2.28 21.40 17.27
N LEU A 362 2.01 21.17 18.56
CA LEU A 362 2.96 21.29 19.65
C LEU A 362 3.07 19.92 20.33
N CYS A 363 4.20 19.24 20.13
CA CYS A 363 4.46 17.92 20.72
C CYS A 363 3.36 16.89 20.41
N ARG A 364 2.73 16.98 19.23
CA ARG A 364 1.60 16.13 18.85
C ARG A 364 0.39 16.21 19.79
N GLY A 365 0.29 17.25 20.61
CA GLY A 365 -0.73 17.39 21.66
C GLY A 365 -0.39 16.69 22.99
N GLN A 366 0.78 16.06 23.10
CA GLN A 366 1.23 15.39 24.32
C GLN A 366 1.48 16.39 25.45
N GLN A 367 0.92 16.10 26.62
CA GLN A 367 0.85 17.05 27.73
C GLN A 367 2.04 16.89 28.68
N PHE A 368 2.59 18.00 29.17
CA PHE A 368 3.68 17.98 30.15
C PHE A 368 3.29 17.28 31.45
N ALA A 369 2.01 17.40 31.85
CA ALA A 369 1.50 16.78 33.07
C ALA A 369 1.68 15.25 33.10
N ASP A 370 1.72 14.60 31.92
CA ASP A 370 1.93 13.17 31.77
C ASP A 370 3.42 12.76 31.71
N ASN A 371 4.36 13.72 31.77
CA ASN A 371 5.77 13.51 31.39
C ASN A 371 6.79 14.17 32.35
N LYS A 372 6.38 14.51 33.57
CA LYS A 372 7.23 15.21 34.56
C LYS A 372 8.48 14.44 34.96
N ASP A 373 8.45 13.11 34.84
CA ASP A 373 9.53 12.18 35.14
C ASP A 373 10.62 12.11 34.07
N LYS A 374 10.39 12.74 32.90
CA LYS A 374 11.28 12.66 31.72
C LYS A 374 12.04 13.95 31.45
N VAL A 375 11.95 14.93 32.34
CA VAL A 375 12.61 16.23 32.19
C VAL A 375 14.12 16.05 32.21
N GLN A 376 14.78 16.58 31.20
CA GLN A 376 16.24 16.61 31.10
C GLN A 376 16.78 17.88 31.76
N THR A 377 18.00 17.82 32.29
CA THR A 377 18.71 19.00 32.81
C THR A 377 19.97 19.19 31.97
N TYR A 378 20.06 20.35 31.32
CA TYR A 378 21.20 20.70 30.48
C TYR A 378 21.89 21.97 30.98
N LYS A 379 23.06 22.26 30.42
CA LYS A 379 23.76 23.53 30.60
C LYS A 379 23.85 24.25 29.26
N THR A 380 23.90 25.58 29.27
CA THR A 380 24.26 26.36 28.07
C THR A 380 25.58 25.84 27.48
N GLY A 381 25.61 25.60 26.17
CA GLY A 381 26.75 25.03 25.44
C GLY A 381 26.87 23.50 25.52
N GLN A 382 26.00 22.80 26.25
CA GLN A 382 26.02 21.34 26.31
C GLN A 382 25.63 20.75 24.96
N VAL A 383 26.39 19.75 24.50
CA VAL A 383 26.06 18.95 23.33
C VAL A 383 25.10 17.84 23.74
N VAL A 384 23.97 17.75 23.05
CA VAL A 384 22.94 16.74 23.24
C VAL A 384 22.85 15.89 21.98
N ASN A 385 23.01 14.58 22.14
CA ASN A 385 22.85 13.63 21.06
C ASN A 385 21.37 13.26 20.89
N ILE A 386 20.88 13.39 19.65
CA ILE A 386 19.53 13.03 19.24
C ILE A 386 19.61 11.83 18.31
N VAL A 387 18.89 10.77 18.67
CA VAL A 387 18.77 9.54 17.88
C VAL A 387 17.33 9.39 17.44
N LEU A 388 17.15 9.22 16.14
CA LEU A 388 15.89 8.94 15.48
C LEU A 388 15.81 7.45 15.13
N ASP A 389 14.62 6.90 15.28
CA ASP A 389 14.22 5.61 14.73
C ASP A 389 13.22 5.87 13.61
N ILE A 390 13.69 5.69 12.38
CA ILE A 390 12.94 5.92 11.13
C ILE A 390 12.63 4.56 10.50
N GLU A 391 11.35 4.22 10.36
CA GLU A 391 10.92 2.95 9.73
C GLU A 391 10.79 3.05 8.21
N ASN A 392 10.54 4.26 7.68
CA ASN A 392 10.34 4.51 6.24
C ASN A 392 10.94 5.87 5.83
N HIS A 393 12.04 5.84 5.09
CA HIS A 393 12.76 7.03 4.61
C HIS A 393 12.30 7.56 3.25
N HIS A 394 11.03 7.87 3.01
CA HIS A 394 10.66 8.33 1.66
C HIS A 394 9.47 9.25 1.66
N PRO A 395 9.63 10.50 2.12
CA PRO A 395 9.73 11.54 1.08
C PRO A 395 10.51 12.80 1.41
N VAL A 396 10.92 13.47 0.32
CA VAL A 396 11.56 14.79 0.30
C VAL A 396 10.73 15.79 1.10
N GLY A 397 11.36 16.37 2.11
CA GLY A 397 10.74 17.30 3.04
C GLY A 397 11.73 18.28 3.61
N TYR A 398 11.40 18.86 4.75
CA TYR A 398 12.34 19.58 5.58
C TYR A 398 12.21 19.12 7.03
N ALA A 399 13.31 19.19 7.78
CA ALA A 399 13.30 18.90 9.20
C ALA A 399 14.15 19.90 9.97
N ASN A 400 13.82 20.10 11.24
CA ASN A 400 14.66 20.86 12.15
C ASN A 400 14.51 20.37 13.59
N VAL A 401 15.49 20.73 14.42
CA VAL A 401 15.35 20.70 15.87
C VAL A 401 15.43 22.13 16.38
N SER A 402 14.40 22.54 17.12
CA SER A 402 14.28 23.90 17.65
C SER A 402 13.89 23.87 19.13
N VAL A 403 14.32 24.89 19.88
CA VAL A 403 13.76 25.15 21.21
C VAL A 403 12.42 25.86 21.02
N ILE A 404 11.35 25.30 21.57
CA ILE A 404 9.99 25.84 21.45
C ILE A 404 9.49 26.28 22.81
N ASP A 405 9.00 27.52 22.89
CA ASP A 405 8.22 28.03 24.02
C ASP A 405 6.82 27.40 23.96
N THR A 406 6.48 26.59 24.97
CA THR A 406 5.27 25.76 24.93
C THR A 406 3.99 26.58 25.11
N ALA A 407 4.07 27.75 25.74
CA ALA A 407 2.92 28.64 25.94
C ALA A 407 2.51 29.33 24.63
N THR A 408 3.49 29.68 23.80
CA THR A 408 3.26 30.43 22.56
C THR A 408 3.37 29.59 21.28
N ASN A 409 3.90 28.37 21.38
CA ASN A 409 4.24 27.51 20.25
C ASN A 409 5.17 28.21 19.24
N LYS A 410 6.17 28.96 19.75
CA LYS A 410 7.13 29.72 18.94
C LYS A 410 8.55 29.28 19.23
N ILE A 411 9.40 29.33 18.20
CA ILE A 411 10.84 29.08 18.32
C ILE A 411 11.48 30.15 19.21
N VAL A 412 12.28 29.70 20.18
CA VAL A 412 13.16 30.55 20.98
C VAL A 412 14.52 30.59 20.30
N GLY A 413 14.86 31.73 19.69
CA GLY A 413 16.11 31.90 18.95
C GLY A 413 16.02 31.34 17.53
N LYS A 414 17.04 30.58 17.09
CA LYS A 414 17.13 29.95 15.78
C LYS A 414 17.04 28.42 15.91
N PRO A 415 16.65 27.69 14.85
CA PRO A 415 16.81 26.23 14.83
C PRO A 415 18.24 25.82 15.18
N LEU A 416 18.38 24.80 16.02
CA LEU A 416 19.68 24.27 16.45
C LEU A 416 20.36 23.49 15.32
N ILE A 417 19.55 22.85 14.49
CA ILE A 417 19.92 22.18 13.26
C ILE A 417 18.70 22.17 12.34
N ALA A 418 18.93 22.24 11.02
CA ALA A 418 17.88 22.18 10.02
C ALA A 418 18.39 21.55 8.73
N TRP A 419 17.48 20.87 8.03
CA TRP A 419 17.72 20.25 6.72
C TRP A 419 16.61 20.60 5.76
N ASP A 420 16.98 21.06 4.57
CA ASP A 420 16.10 21.28 3.44
C ASP A 420 16.92 21.16 2.14
N PRO A 421 16.78 20.07 1.36
CA PRO A 421 15.86 18.95 1.59
C PRO A 421 16.36 17.97 2.67
N TYR A 422 15.44 17.32 3.36
CA TYR A 422 15.73 16.27 4.35
C TYR A 422 15.55 14.87 3.75
N PHE A 423 16.42 13.93 4.12
CA PHE A 423 16.50 12.55 3.60
C PHE A 423 16.51 12.47 2.07
N THR A 424 17.51 13.11 1.44
CA THR A 424 17.80 12.97 0.01
C THR A 424 19.07 12.17 -0.25
N GLY A 425 19.05 11.38 -1.33
CA GLY A 425 20.17 10.51 -1.73
C GLY A 425 20.18 9.21 -0.94
N TYR A 426 19.94 8.09 -1.61
CA TYR A 426 20.11 6.77 -1.02
C TYR A 426 21.56 6.27 -1.24
N PRO A 427 22.23 5.69 -0.23
CA PRO A 427 21.78 5.49 1.15
C PRO A 427 21.69 6.81 1.93
N TYR A 428 20.68 6.89 2.81
CA TYR A 428 20.40 8.13 3.55
C TYR A 428 21.58 8.55 4.43
N PRO A 429 21.82 9.87 4.57
CA PRO A 429 22.89 10.36 5.42
C PRO A 429 22.65 9.94 6.89
N LYS A 430 23.54 9.13 7.45
CA LYS A 430 23.41 8.63 8.83
C LYS A 430 23.43 9.75 9.88
N ASP A 431 24.07 10.87 9.55
CA ASP A 431 24.08 12.11 10.34
C ASP A 431 22.74 12.86 10.33
N GLN A 432 21.72 12.35 9.64
CA GLN A 432 20.33 12.82 9.72
C GLN A 432 19.47 11.96 10.65
N GLU A 433 19.93 10.77 11.06
CA GLU A 433 19.26 9.89 12.02
C GLU A 433 19.91 9.95 13.41
N ASN A 434 21.21 10.20 13.47
CA ASN A 434 21.96 10.30 14.71
C ASN A 434 22.88 11.53 14.63
N PHE A 435 22.51 12.58 15.37
CA PHE A 435 23.16 13.88 15.27
C PHE A 435 23.21 14.59 16.61
N ASN A 436 24.05 15.62 16.67
CA ASN A 436 24.25 16.42 17.86
C ASN A 436 23.65 17.82 17.67
N VAL A 437 22.99 18.31 18.71
CA VAL A 437 22.60 19.72 18.84
C VAL A 437 23.30 20.32 20.05
N THR A 438 23.57 21.62 20.01
CA THR A 438 24.16 22.34 21.14
C THR A 438 23.09 23.21 21.80
N ILE A 439 22.94 23.12 23.11
CA ILE A 439 22.01 23.94 23.87
C ILE A 439 22.46 25.41 23.78
N PRO A 440 21.67 26.30 23.20
CA PRO A 440 22.05 27.70 23.03
C PRO A 440 21.87 28.46 24.35
N GLU A 441 22.32 29.71 24.37
CA GLU A 441 21.90 30.61 25.44
C GLU A 441 20.45 31.07 25.20
N LEU A 442 19.63 30.99 26.24
CA LEU A 442 18.17 31.12 26.14
C LEU A 442 17.62 32.41 26.78
N SER A 443 18.50 33.37 27.11
CA SER A 443 18.14 34.69 27.64
C SER A 443 17.24 34.61 28.87
N GLY A 444 17.52 33.63 29.73
CA GLY A 444 16.77 33.40 30.97
C GLY A 444 15.44 32.63 30.82
N LYS A 445 15.08 32.14 29.62
CA LYS A 445 13.97 31.21 29.41
C LYS A 445 14.35 29.76 29.69
N CYS A 446 13.34 28.90 29.75
CA CYS A 446 13.47 27.44 29.89
C CYS A 446 14.07 27.01 31.24
N LYS A 447 13.77 27.78 32.29
CA LYS A 447 14.21 27.50 33.68
C LYS A 447 13.24 26.60 34.41
N THR A 448 11.97 26.63 34.00
CA THR A 448 10.91 25.86 34.63
C THR A 448 10.55 24.67 33.74
N ALA A 449 10.43 23.48 34.33
CA ALA A 449 10.04 22.30 33.58
C ALA A 449 8.67 22.50 32.91
N GLY A 450 8.59 22.17 31.62
CA GLY A 450 7.40 22.38 30.79
C GLY A 450 7.30 23.75 30.13
N GLU A 451 8.15 24.72 30.47
CA GLU A 451 8.22 26.05 29.82
C GLU A 451 8.70 25.93 28.37
N CYS A 452 9.68 25.05 28.13
CA CYS A 452 10.25 24.81 26.82
C CYS A 452 10.42 23.33 26.52
N VAL A 453 10.52 23.02 25.23
CA VAL A 453 10.86 21.69 24.72
C VAL A 453 11.89 21.81 23.60
N LEU A 454 12.77 20.81 23.49
CA LEU A 454 13.48 20.55 22.23
C LEU A 454 12.52 19.79 21.33
N GLN A 455 12.03 20.44 20.28
CA GLN A 455 11.12 19.83 19.33
C GLN A 455 11.90 19.42 18.09
N TYR A 456 11.90 18.12 17.81
CA TYR A 456 12.15 17.61 16.47
C TYR A 456 10.88 17.79 15.66
N HIS A 457 11.01 18.43 14.49
CA HIS A 457 9.93 18.64 13.54
C HIS A 457 10.38 18.19 12.16
N TRP A 458 9.59 17.35 11.52
CA TRP A 458 9.78 16.93 10.14
C TRP A 458 8.46 17.08 9.39
N PHE A 459 8.52 17.75 8.25
CA PHE A 459 7.40 17.85 7.32
C PHE A 459 7.76 17.21 5.98
N SER A 460 6.96 16.23 5.59
CA SER A 460 6.96 15.59 4.27
C SER A 460 6.21 16.48 3.28
N ARG A 461 6.90 16.95 2.22
CA ARG A 461 6.24 17.75 1.17
C ARG A 461 5.38 16.88 0.25
N THR A 462 5.79 15.63 0.03
CA THR A 462 5.09 14.68 -0.85
C THR A 462 3.76 14.24 -0.26
N ASP A 463 3.74 13.80 1.00
CA ASP A 463 2.53 13.25 1.63
C ASP A 463 1.75 14.31 2.41
N LYS A 464 2.32 15.51 2.55
CA LYS A 464 1.78 16.59 3.39
C LYS A 464 1.58 16.13 4.84
N GLN A 465 2.58 15.44 5.37
CA GLN A 465 2.55 14.83 6.70
C GLN A 465 3.57 15.45 7.64
N THR A 466 3.19 15.60 8.91
CA THR A 466 3.97 16.25 9.94
C THR A 466 4.31 15.29 11.08
N TYR A 467 5.59 15.19 11.40
CA TYR A 467 6.15 14.38 12.47
C TYR A 467 6.76 15.30 13.52
N GLN A 468 6.46 15.03 14.79
CA GLN A 468 7.01 15.81 15.89
C GLN A 468 7.30 14.95 17.10
N ASN A 469 8.43 15.24 17.76
CA ASN A 469 8.74 14.68 19.07
C ASN A 469 9.30 15.80 19.95
N CYS A 470 8.98 15.77 21.25
CA CYS A 470 9.41 16.78 22.18
C CYS A 470 10.17 16.17 23.34
N VAL A 471 11.35 16.70 23.63
CA VAL A 471 12.11 16.45 24.85
C VAL A 471 11.90 17.63 25.80
N ASP A 472 11.32 17.37 26.97
CA ASP A 472 11.23 18.37 28.04
C ASP A 472 12.61 18.56 28.66
N PHE A 473 13.02 19.81 28.86
CA PHE A 473 14.30 20.13 29.48
C PHE A 473 14.26 21.43 30.28
N VAL A 474 15.26 21.60 31.14
CA VAL A 474 15.60 22.86 31.81
C VAL A 474 17.09 23.18 31.62
N VAL A 475 17.44 24.47 31.64
CA VAL A 475 18.82 24.99 31.54
C VAL A 475 19.17 25.88 32.71
#